data_AF-A0A351WRQ5-F1
#
_entry.id   AF-A0A351WRQ5-F1
#
_cell.length_a   1.000
_cell.length_b   1.000
_cell.length_c   1.000
_cell.angle_alpha   90.00
_cell.angle_beta   90.00
_cell.angle_gamma   90.00
#
_symmetry.space_group_name_H-M   'P 1'
#
loop_
_entity.id
_entity.type
_entity.pdbx_description
1 polymer ?
#
loop_
_entity_poly.entity_id
_entity_poly.type
_entity_poly.pdbx_seq_one_letter_code
_entity_poly.pdbx_strand_id
1 'polypeptide(L)'
;MNAGNICNFTLLFLLLSIVSNAHAAGLPQFKIDRQQSFKTEHLENIPNLKSVLEDELVYSQDSSPQVFLYDLNQDGSCEILIKSHESLCSSGGCLYIMIDGKSRKRLGELFGDPVIVLRGKAGQSFPDIQAYTRSGAGTGTLETFRYSNAKYRSVSSEDLSGKRQRKYLEEIRKIPVRESEKAEKQPM
;
A
#
# COMPACT_ATOMS: atom_id res chain seq x y z
N MET A 1 -58.22 -44.45 -24.84
CA MET A 1 -57.10 -44.08 -25.74
C MET A 1 -57.23 -42.60 -26.04
N ASN A 2 -56.33 -41.78 -25.49
CA ASN A 2 -56.10 -40.41 -25.96
C ASN A 2 -54.60 -40.12 -25.77
N ALA A 3 -53.91 -40.01 -26.91
CA ALA A 3 -52.60 -39.38 -27.04
C ALA A 3 -52.74 -37.93 -26.56
N GLY A 4 -51.87 -37.37 -25.75
CA GLY A 4 -50.45 -37.15 -26.03
C GLY A 4 -50.25 -35.64 -25.93
N ASN A 5 -49.47 -35.19 -24.94
CA ASN A 5 -48.91 -33.83 -24.91
C ASN A 5 -47.67 -33.84 -24.02
N ILE A 6 -46.54 -34.20 -24.64
CA ILE A 6 -45.21 -34.02 -24.10
C ILE A 6 -44.79 -32.62 -24.54
N CYS A 7 -44.96 -31.62 -23.68
CA CYS A 7 -44.54 -30.26 -23.96
C CYS A 7 -43.21 -29.97 -23.23
N ASN A 8 -42.13 -30.00 -24.01
CA ASN A 8 -40.84 -29.33 -23.86
C ASN A 8 -40.44 -28.84 -22.47
N PHE A 9 -39.62 -29.64 -21.78
CA PHE A 9 -38.77 -29.21 -20.67
C PHE A 9 -37.38 -28.85 -21.23
N THR A 10 -37.29 -27.76 -21.99
CA THR A 10 -36.01 -27.30 -22.56
C THR A 10 -35.27 -26.46 -21.51
N LEU A 11 -34.51 -27.17 -20.68
CA LEU A 11 -33.17 -26.85 -20.22
C LEU A 11 -32.64 -25.44 -20.59
N LEU A 12 -32.83 -24.45 -19.71
CA LEU A 12 -32.06 -23.19 -19.71
C LEU A 12 -31.15 -23.18 -18.49
N PHE A 13 -30.14 -24.06 -18.51
CA PHE A 13 -29.10 -24.12 -17.48
C PHE A 13 -28.09 -22.98 -17.70
N LEU A 14 -28.02 -22.10 -16.70
CA LEU A 14 -26.78 -21.49 -16.19
C LEU A 14 -25.79 -20.95 -17.23
N LEU A 15 -26.08 -19.76 -17.76
CA LEU A 15 -25.02 -18.79 -18.05
C LEU A 15 -24.52 -18.25 -16.71
N LEU A 16 -23.74 -19.06 -16.01
CA LEU A 16 -22.98 -18.65 -14.85
C LEU A 16 -21.97 -17.62 -15.35
N SER A 17 -22.28 -16.36 -15.08
CA SER A 17 -21.46 -15.21 -15.39
C SER A 17 -20.01 -15.51 -15.00
N ILE A 18 -19.16 -15.77 -16.00
CA ILE A 18 -17.73 -15.61 -15.87
C ILE A 18 -17.54 -14.08 -15.80
N VAL A 19 -17.88 -13.49 -14.65
CA VAL A 19 -17.41 -12.15 -14.33
C VAL A 19 -15.93 -12.37 -14.08
N SER A 20 -15.15 -12.17 -15.14
CA SER A 20 -13.71 -12.14 -15.08
C SER A 20 -13.34 -11.21 -13.92
N ASN A 21 -12.88 -11.80 -12.82
CA ASN A 21 -12.10 -11.09 -11.83
C ASN A 21 -10.78 -10.73 -12.50
N ALA A 22 -10.83 -9.77 -13.42
CA ALA A 22 -9.69 -8.94 -13.73
C ALA A 22 -9.43 -8.15 -12.45
N HIS A 23 -8.81 -8.81 -11.47
CA HIS A 23 -8.02 -8.12 -10.46
C HIS A 23 -6.96 -7.42 -11.28
N ALA A 24 -7.25 -6.18 -11.67
CA ALA A 24 -6.23 -5.21 -11.99
C ALA A 24 -5.36 -5.19 -10.73
N ALA A 25 -4.28 -5.97 -10.78
CA ALA A 25 -3.12 -5.83 -9.94
C ALA A 25 -2.57 -4.44 -10.25
N GLY A 26 -3.26 -3.42 -9.74
CA GLY A 26 -2.72 -2.09 -9.67
C GLY A 26 -1.49 -2.22 -8.82
N LEU A 27 -0.34 -1.78 -9.35
CA LEU A 27 0.89 -1.73 -8.60
C LEU A 27 0.59 -1.09 -7.24
N PRO A 28 1.15 -1.61 -6.15
CA PRO A 28 0.99 -1.02 -4.84
C PRO A 28 1.35 0.46 -4.86
N GLN A 29 0.48 1.30 -4.33
CA GLN A 29 0.62 2.75 -4.50
C GLN A 29 1.07 3.37 -3.20
N PHE A 30 2.38 3.37 -2.95
CA PHE A 30 2.97 4.35 -2.06
C PHE A 30 2.95 5.72 -2.76
N LYS A 31 2.18 6.65 -2.21
CA LYS A 31 1.94 7.97 -2.79
C LYS A 31 2.39 9.06 -1.85
N ILE A 32 2.84 10.16 -2.43
CA ILE A 32 3.36 11.30 -1.70
C ILE A 32 2.65 12.54 -2.21
N ASP A 33 1.89 13.19 -1.33
CA ASP A 33 1.23 14.46 -1.63
C ASP A 33 2.20 15.65 -1.40
N ARG A 34 3.41 15.54 -1.95
CA ARG A 34 4.49 16.55 -1.90
C ARG A 34 5.24 16.57 -3.22
N GLN A 35 6.01 17.63 -3.45
CA GLN A 35 6.92 17.74 -4.60
C GLN A 35 8.26 17.02 -4.36
N GLN A 36 8.27 15.92 -3.61
CA GLN A 36 9.46 15.13 -3.36
C GLN A 36 9.29 13.76 -4.02
N SER A 37 10.35 13.27 -4.64
CA SER A 37 10.40 11.91 -5.17
C SER A 37 10.90 10.93 -4.10
N PHE A 38 10.57 9.66 -4.26
CA PHE A 38 11.18 8.58 -3.48
C PHE A 38 12.13 7.76 -4.37
N LYS A 39 13.10 7.10 -3.74
CA LYS A 39 13.95 6.11 -4.39
C LYS A 39 13.46 4.72 -4.05
N THR A 40 13.47 3.81 -5.01
CA THR A 40 13.31 2.38 -4.75
C THR A 40 14.68 1.74 -4.62
N GLU A 41 14.82 0.79 -3.71
CA GLU A 41 16.10 0.12 -3.43
C GLU A 41 15.87 -1.36 -3.13
N HIS A 42 16.90 -2.18 -3.34
CA HIS A 42 16.90 -3.58 -2.93
C HIS A 42 17.30 -3.71 -1.46
N LEU A 43 16.70 -4.65 -0.75
CA LEU A 43 16.95 -4.84 0.70
C LEU A 43 18.43 -5.11 0.98
N GLU A 44 19.09 -5.86 0.11
CA GLU A 44 20.50 -6.25 0.20
C GLU A 44 21.45 -5.06 0.11
N ASN A 45 21.01 -3.96 -0.51
CA ASN A 45 21.80 -2.74 -0.66
C ASN A 45 21.72 -1.83 0.57
N ILE A 46 20.89 -2.16 1.56
CA ILE A 46 20.75 -1.36 2.78
C ILE A 46 21.49 -2.06 3.93
N PRO A 47 22.64 -1.51 4.37
CA PRO A 47 23.47 -2.16 5.37
C PRO A 47 22.72 -2.31 6.69
N ASN A 48 22.88 -3.50 7.29
CA ASN A 48 22.32 -3.89 8.60
C ASN A 48 20.79 -3.95 8.68
N LEU A 49 20.07 -3.83 7.55
CA LEU A 49 18.61 -3.83 7.58
C LEU A 49 18.03 -5.21 7.92
N LYS A 50 18.71 -6.28 7.50
CA LYS A 50 18.30 -7.66 7.77
C LYS A 50 18.13 -7.92 9.27
N SER A 51 19.08 -7.46 10.10
CA SER A 51 19.01 -7.60 11.56
C SER A 51 17.83 -6.87 12.21
N VAL A 52 17.25 -5.87 11.54
CA VAL A 52 16.07 -5.15 12.02
C VAL A 52 14.78 -5.88 11.66
N LEU A 53 14.83 -6.78 10.66
CA LEU A 53 13.67 -7.49 10.10
C LEU A 53 13.59 -8.98 10.47
N GLU A 54 14.67 -9.53 11.00
CA GLU A 54 14.90 -10.98 11.13
C GLU A 54 13.79 -11.75 11.86
N ASP A 55 12.99 -11.08 12.70
CA ASP A 55 11.95 -11.72 13.52
C ASP A 55 10.52 -11.60 12.97
N GLU A 56 10.26 -10.81 11.92
CA GLU A 56 8.87 -10.43 11.59
C GLU A 56 8.38 -10.81 10.20
N LEU A 57 9.29 -10.94 9.22
CA LEU A 57 8.91 -11.24 7.84
C LEU A 57 9.64 -12.49 7.35
N VAL A 58 8.91 -13.60 7.37
CA VAL A 58 9.39 -14.87 6.81
C VAL A 58 9.10 -14.88 5.32
N TYR A 59 10.13 -14.59 4.52
CA TYR A 59 10.07 -14.65 3.07
C TYR A 59 10.43 -16.04 2.55
N SER A 60 9.80 -16.47 1.44
CA SER A 60 10.37 -17.56 0.64
C SER A 60 11.68 -17.08 -0.01
N GLN A 61 12.57 -18.01 -0.36
CA GLN A 61 13.89 -17.69 -0.91
C GLN A 61 13.85 -16.80 -2.16
N ASP A 62 12.74 -16.81 -2.90
CA ASP A 62 12.55 -16.06 -4.15
C ASP A 62 11.73 -14.77 -3.98
N SER A 63 11.39 -14.39 -2.74
CA SER A 63 10.58 -13.20 -2.46
C SER A 63 11.39 -12.12 -1.74
N SER A 64 11.45 -10.93 -2.33
CA SER A 64 12.10 -9.76 -1.73
C SER A 64 11.10 -8.65 -1.45
N PRO A 65 11.12 -8.01 -0.28
CA PRO A 65 10.31 -6.81 -0.06
C PRO A 65 10.71 -5.69 -1.02
N GLN A 66 9.77 -4.77 -1.27
CA GLN A 66 10.07 -3.51 -1.93
C GLN A 66 10.52 -2.50 -0.88
N VAL A 67 11.64 -1.80 -1.13
CA VAL A 67 12.11 -0.76 -0.22
C VAL A 67 12.01 0.60 -0.87
N PHE A 68 11.45 1.55 -0.13
CA PHE A 68 11.30 2.95 -0.51
C PHE A 68 12.13 3.80 0.45
N LEU A 69 12.93 4.70 -0.10
CA LEU A 69 13.72 5.67 0.64
C LEU A 69 13.12 7.06 0.44
N TYR A 70 12.76 7.71 1.55
CA TYR A 70 12.12 9.02 1.52
C TYR A 70 12.43 9.83 2.78
N ASP A 71 12.86 11.08 2.61
CA ASP A 71 13.12 12.02 3.71
C ASP A 71 11.80 12.67 4.17
N LEU A 72 11.15 12.04 5.15
CA LEU A 72 9.87 12.44 5.72
C LEU A 72 9.97 13.75 6.49
N ASN A 73 11.06 13.95 7.24
CA ASN A 73 11.23 15.04 8.19
C ASN A 73 12.10 16.20 7.68
N GLN A 74 12.68 16.06 6.48
CA GLN A 74 13.58 17.03 5.84
C GLN A 74 14.89 17.26 6.61
N ASP A 75 15.39 16.24 7.30
CA ASP A 75 16.67 16.29 8.02
C ASP A 75 17.88 15.90 7.17
N GLY A 76 17.65 15.51 5.91
CA GLY A 76 18.67 15.06 4.97
C GLY A 76 18.94 13.55 5.02
N SER A 77 18.33 12.82 5.95
CA SER A 77 18.39 11.36 6.05
C SER A 77 17.07 10.76 5.57
N CYS A 78 17.11 9.82 4.63
CA CYS A 78 15.90 9.15 4.18
C CYS A 78 15.42 8.11 5.18
N GLU A 79 14.18 8.18 5.62
CA GLU A 79 13.49 7.05 6.22
C GLU A 79 13.35 5.90 5.21
N ILE A 80 13.38 4.70 5.75
CA ILE A 80 13.24 3.46 5.00
C ILE A 80 11.82 2.95 5.24
N LEU A 81 11.05 2.82 4.16
CA LEU A 81 9.75 2.16 4.17
C LEU A 81 9.88 0.83 3.44
N ILE A 82 9.61 -0.26 4.15
CA ILE A 82 9.75 -1.61 3.63
C ILE A 82 8.35 -2.16 3.48
N LYS A 83 7.94 -2.37 2.22
CA LYS A 83 6.68 -3.01 1.91
C LYS A 83 6.90 -4.51 1.78
N SER A 84 6.05 -5.27 2.46
CA SER A 84 6.03 -6.72 2.34
C SER A 84 5.85 -7.15 0.87
N HIS A 85 6.49 -8.26 0.51
CA HIS A 85 6.32 -8.88 -0.79
C HIS A 85 4.84 -9.20 -1.06
N GLU A 86 4.42 -9.15 -2.33
CA GLU A 86 3.00 -9.31 -2.71
C GLU A 86 2.39 -10.64 -2.25
N SER A 87 3.19 -11.70 -2.16
CA SER A 87 2.75 -13.00 -1.65
C SER A 87 2.36 -13.00 -0.17
N LEU A 88 2.80 -12.00 0.61
CA LEU A 88 2.45 -11.82 2.02
C LEU A 88 1.33 -10.78 2.21
N CYS A 89 0.90 -10.11 1.14
CA CYS A 89 -0.20 -9.17 1.21
C CYS A 89 -1.55 -9.91 1.24
N SER A 90 -2.54 -9.27 1.88
CA SER A 90 -3.91 -9.75 1.88
C SER A 90 -4.76 -8.97 0.86
N SER A 91 -6.02 -9.37 0.70
CA SER A 91 -7.00 -8.59 -0.08
C SER A 91 -7.22 -7.16 0.45
N GLY A 92 -6.88 -6.92 1.72
CA GLY A 92 -6.99 -5.61 2.36
C GLY A 92 -5.81 -4.68 2.13
N GLY A 93 -4.65 -5.21 1.73
CA GLY A 93 -3.42 -4.44 1.55
C GLY A 93 -2.18 -5.19 2.03
N CYS A 94 -1.09 -4.44 2.17
CA CYS A 94 0.21 -4.97 2.56
C CYS A 94 0.67 -4.36 3.89
N LEU A 95 1.55 -5.08 4.60
CA LEU A 95 2.27 -4.54 5.75
C LEU A 95 3.46 -3.70 5.27
N TYR A 96 3.61 -2.52 5.85
CA TYR A 96 4.74 -1.61 5.70
C TYR A 96 5.45 -1.43 7.03
N ILE A 97 6.76 -1.56 7.04
CA ILE A 97 7.62 -1.28 8.19
C ILE A 97 8.36 0.03 7.93
N MET A 98 8.31 0.95 8.89
CA MET A 98 9.00 2.23 8.82
C MET A 98 10.22 2.25 9.74
N ILE A 99 11.37 2.63 9.21
CA ILE A 99 12.65 2.69 9.92
C ILE A 99 13.30 4.05 9.72
N ASP A 100 13.80 4.61 10.82
CA ASP A 100 14.57 5.84 10.83
C ASP A 100 15.89 5.66 10.08
N GLY A 101 16.14 6.48 9.07
CA GLY A 101 17.32 6.37 8.23
C GLY A 101 18.63 6.50 9.00
N LYS A 102 18.65 7.35 10.03
CA LYS A 102 19.84 7.75 10.77
C LYS A 102 20.14 6.82 11.93
N SER A 103 19.16 6.57 12.78
CA SER A 103 19.29 5.75 14.00
C SER A 103 18.98 4.27 13.79
N ARG A 104 18.43 3.90 12.63
CA ARG A 104 17.95 2.54 12.31
C ARG A 104 16.89 2.02 13.27
N LYS A 105 16.27 2.91 14.06
CA LYS A 105 15.18 2.55 14.96
C LYS A 105 13.88 2.41 14.17
N ARG A 106 13.06 1.45 14.57
CA ARG A 106 11.71 1.32 14.03
C ARG A 106 10.84 2.51 14.43
N LEU A 107 10.29 3.19 13.43
CA LEU A 107 9.34 4.28 13.59
C LEU A 107 7.90 3.77 13.72
N GLY A 108 7.55 2.65 13.08
CA GLY A 108 6.21 2.06 13.21
C GLY A 108 5.88 1.05 12.13
N GLU A 109 4.61 0.67 12.10
CA GLU A 109 4.02 -0.25 11.13
C GLU A 109 2.71 0.34 10.60
N LEU A 110 2.43 0.07 9.33
CA LEU A 110 1.19 0.47 8.67
C LEU A 110 0.67 -0.73 7.89
N PHE A 111 -0.65 -0.89 7.85
CA PHE A 111 -1.29 -1.90 7.03
C PHE A 111 -2.32 -1.25 6.11
N GLY A 112 -2.26 -1.60 4.82
CA GLY A 112 -3.18 -1.08 3.81
C GLY A 112 -2.54 -0.95 2.45
N ASP A 113 -3.34 -0.60 1.45
CA ASP A 113 -2.93 -0.20 0.11
C ASP A 113 -4.11 0.56 -0.55
N PRO A 114 -3.96 1.86 -0.89
CA PRO A 114 -2.75 2.67 -0.90
C PRO A 114 -2.28 3.18 0.48
N VAL A 115 -1.00 3.56 0.55
CA VAL A 115 -0.38 4.32 1.65
C VAL A 115 0.03 5.69 1.14
N ILE A 116 -0.35 6.75 1.85
CA ILE A 116 -0.19 8.14 1.40
C ILE A 116 0.50 8.96 2.47
N VAL A 117 1.63 9.57 2.13
CA VAL A 117 2.27 10.59 2.95
C VAL A 117 1.62 11.94 2.65
N LEU A 118 0.96 12.53 3.66
CA LEU A 118 0.28 13.80 3.52
C LEU A 118 1.27 14.97 3.53
N ARG A 119 0.84 16.13 3.04
CA ARG A 119 1.59 17.37 3.24
C ARG A 119 1.68 17.68 4.75
N GLY A 120 2.90 17.85 5.24
CA GLY A 120 3.15 18.24 6.64
C GLY A 120 2.48 19.58 6.99
N LYS A 121 1.95 19.68 8.21
CA LYS A 121 1.37 20.92 8.74
C LYS A 121 2.48 21.80 9.34
N ALA A 122 2.27 23.11 9.36
CA ALA A 122 3.22 24.03 9.99
C ALA A 122 3.50 23.62 11.45
N GLY A 123 4.78 23.52 11.80
CA GLY A 123 5.24 23.11 13.14
C GLY A 123 5.28 21.59 13.39
N GLN A 124 4.92 20.74 12.43
CA GLN A 124 5.14 19.30 12.54
C GLN A 124 6.51 18.92 12.00
N SER A 125 7.24 18.06 12.72
CA SER A 125 8.51 17.49 12.27
C SER A 125 8.33 16.39 11.23
N PHE A 126 7.28 15.58 11.36
CA PHE A 126 6.95 14.49 10.44
C PHE A 126 5.52 14.67 9.91
N PRO A 127 5.26 14.34 8.63
CA PRO A 127 3.92 14.37 8.07
C PRO A 127 3.03 13.26 8.66
N ASP A 128 1.72 13.53 8.66
CA ASP A 128 0.71 12.49 8.89
C ASP A 128 0.72 11.50 7.70
N ILE A 129 0.46 10.22 7.96
CA ILE A 129 0.38 9.17 6.93
C ILE A 129 -1.00 8.56 6.95
N GLN A 130 -1.57 8.30 5.78
CA GLN A 130 -2.82 7.57 5.64
C GLN A 130 -2.59 6.19 5.05
N ALA A 131 -3.23 5.18 5.63
CA ALA A 131 -3.26 3.82 5.07
C ALA A 131 -4.71 3.39 4.91
N TYR A 132 -5.04 2.90 3.73
CA TYR A 132 -6.38 2.43 3.42
C TYR A 132 -6.42 0.92 3.33
N THR A 133 -7.24 0.26 4.15
CA THR A 133 -7.42 -1.18 4.13
C THR A 133 -8.77 -1.54 3.51
N ARG A 134 -8.77 -2.39 2.49
CA ARG A 134 -10.03 -2.88 1.89
C ARG A 134 -10.63 -4.01 2.71
N SER A 135 -11.90 -3.88 3.10
CA SER A 135 -12.60 -4.92 3.89
C SER A 135 -13.64 -5.67 3.07
N GLY A 136 -13.98 -5.19 1.86
CA GLY A 136 -14.94 -5.83 0.97
C GLY A 136 -15.24 -5.02 -0.29
N ALA A 137 -16.25 -5.46 -1.04
CA ALA A 137 -16.73 -4.75 -2.22
C ALA A 137 -17.43 -3.46 -1.78
N GLY A 138 -16.84 -2.31 -2.06
CA GLY A 138 -17.44 -1.02 -1.72
C GLY A 138 -17.19 -0.56 -0.28
N THR A 139 -16.37 -1.27 0.50
CA THR A 139 -16.05 -0.92 1.90
C THR A 139 -14.56 -1.03 2.23
N GLY A 140 -14.11 -0.27 3.23
CA GLY A 140 -12.78 -0.37 3.81
C GLY A 140 -12.58 0.66 4.91
N THR A 141 -11.41 0.65 5.52
CA THR A 141 -11.05 1.49 6.66
C THR A 141 -9.88 2.38 6.28
N LEU A 142 -10.01 3.68 6.52
CA LEU A 142 -8.97 4.68 6.36
C LEU A 142 -8.38 5.03 7.72
N GLU A 143 -7.13 4.65 7.96
CA GLU A 143 -6.41 5.01 9.17
C GLU A 143 -5.45 6.18 8.91
N THR A 144 -5.37 7.11 9.85
CA THR A 144 -4.37 8.19 9.85
C THR A 144 -3.40 7.99 11.01
N PHE A 145 -2.11 7.99 10.68
CA PHE A 145 -1.01 7.83 11.59
C PHE A 145 -0.27 9.14 11.78
N ARG A 146 0.06 9.45 13.03
CA ARG A 146 0.85 10.62 13.41
C ARG A 146 2.10 10.21 14.17
N TYR A 147 3.20 10.87 13.84
CA TYR A 147 4.44 10.73 14.59
C TYR A 147 4.32 11.40 15.97
N SER A 148 4.53 10.63 17.03
CA SER A 148 4.54 11.09 18.42
C SER A 148 5.39 10.15 19.29
N ASN A 149 6.16 10.71 20.22
CA ASN A 149 7.02 9.91 21.11
C ASN A 149 7.93 8.93 20.35
N ALA A 150 8.61 9.45 19.33
CA ALA A 150 9.52 8.70 18.46
C ALA A 150 8.91 7.57 17.61
N LYS A 151 7.57 7.50 17.48
CA LYS A 151 6.89 6.48 16.66
C LYS A 151 5.65 7.02 15.95
N TYR A 152 5.29 6.42 14.83
CA TYR A 152 3.99 6.58 14.20
C TYR A 152 2.92 5.79 14.97
N ARG A 153 1.78 6.43 15.21
CA ARG A 153 0.63 5.83 15.92
C ARG A 153 -0.67 6.21 15.21
N SER A 154 -1.61 5.28 15.14
CA SER A 154 -2.96 5.56 14.64
C SER A 154 -3.63 6.59 15.56
N VAL A 155 -4.09 7.70 14.97
CA VAL A 155 -4.78 8.79 15.67
C VAL A 155 -6.23 8.95 15.22
N SER A 156 -6.61 8.32 14.10
CA SER A 156 -8.00 8.21 13.67
C SER A 156 -8.17 6.99 12.77
N SER A 157 -9.34 6.37 12.85
CA SER A 157 -9.77 5.28 11.97
C SER A 157 -11.19 5.59 11.51
N GLU A 158 -11.42 5.54 10.20
CA GLU A 158 -12.69 5.89 9.57
C GLU A 158 -13.14 4.78 8.62
N ASP A 159 -14.33 4.23 8.86
CA ASP A 159 -14.94 3.32 7.90
C ASP A 159 -15.53 4.07 6.70
N LEU A 160 -15.06 3.71 5.52
CA LEU A 160 -15.51 4.24 4.25
C LEU A 160 -16.41 3.22 3.56
N SER A 161 -17.57 3.68 3.09
CA SER A 161 -18.50 2.85 2.34
C SER A 161 -19.15 3.61 1.17
N GLY A 162 -19.54 2.86 0.15
CA GLY A 162 -20.35 3.35 -0.98
C GLY A 162 -19.74 4.57 -1.68
N LYS A 163 -20.46 5.70 -1.66
CA LYS A 163 -20.02 6.94 -2.32
C LYS A 163 -18.75 7.53 -1.70
N ARG A 164 -18.56 7.41 -0.38
CA ARG A 164 -17.40 7.99 0.32
C ARG A 164 -16.11 7.28 -0.08
N GLN A 165 -16.14 5.95 -0.06
CA GLN A 165 -15.00 5.12 -0.48
C GLN A 165 -14.61 5.41 -1.94
N ARG A 166 -15.60 5.44 -2.86
CA ARG A 166 -15.33 5.76 -4.27
C ARG A 166 -14.68 7.13 -4.44
N LYS A 167 -15.22 8.16 -3.79
CA LYS A 167 -14.67 9.51 -3.82
C LYS A 167 -13.22 9.54 -3.33
N TYR A 168 -12.95 8.90 -2.20
CA TYR A 168 -11.59 8.79 -1.65
C TYR A 168 -10.64 8.13 -2.65
N LEU A 169 -10.97 6.96 -3.17
CA LEU A 169 -10.12 6.24 -4.15
C LEU A 169 -9.92 7.04 -5.45
N GLU A 170 -10.92 7.79 -5.90
CA GLU A 170 -10.80 8.70 -7.06
C GLU A 170 -9.87 9.88 -6.79
N GLU A 171 -9.89 10.46 -5.59
CA GLU A 171 -8.98 11.54 -5.19
C GLU A 171 -7.53 11.04 -5.14
N ILE A 172 -7.29 9.86 -4.57
CA ILE A 172 -5.95 9.27 -4.49
C ILE A 172 -5.37 8.97 -5.87
N ARG A 173 -6.20 8.53 -6.82
CA ARG A 173 -5.77 8.27 -8.21
C ARG A 173 -5.19 9.51 -8.88
N LYS A 174 -5.61 10.72 -8.46
CA LYS A 174 -5.10 11.98 -8.99
C LYS A 174 -3.74 12.38 -8.42
N ILE A 175 -3.31 11.78 -7.30
CA ILE A 175 -1.99 12.04 -6.71
C ILE A 175 -0.93 11.38 -7.60
N PRO A 176 0.00 12.14 -8.20
CA PRO A 176 1.03 11.57 -9.07
C PRO A 176 1.97 10.66 -8.28
N VAL A 177 2.37 9.54 -8.87
CA VAL A 177 3.49 8.74 -8.36
C VAL A 177 4.77 9.37 -8.89
N ARG A 178 5.64 9.86 -8.01
CA ARG A 178 6.92 10.48 -8.38
C ARG A 178 8.06 9.59 -7.90
N GLU A 179 8.41 8.61 -8.73
CA GLU A 179 9.69 7.93 -8.58
C GLU A 179 10.82 8.90 -8.95
N SER A 180 11.91 8.88 -8.21
CA SER A 180 13.10 9.62 -8.64
C SER A 180 13.57 9.03 -9.96
N GLU A 181 13.71 9.86 -11.00
CA GLU A 181 14.43 9.44 -12.20
C GLU A 181 15.76 8.84 -11.76
N LYS A 182 16.03 7.59 -12.18
CA LYS A 182 17.34 6.97 -11.97
C LYS A 182 18.35 7.99 -12.48
N ALA A 183 19.24 8.47 -11.61
CA ALA A 183 20.34 9.31 -12.02
C ALA A 183 21.14 8.52 -13.05
N GLU A 184 20.87 8.76 -14.33
CA GLU A 184 21.60 8.18 -15.44
C GLU A 184 23.04 8.64 -15.24
N LYS A 185 23.92 7.70 -14.90
CA LYS A 185 25.35 7.97 -14.76
C LYS A 185 25.79 8.52 -16.11
N GLN A 186 25.99 9.83 -16.20
CA GLN A 186 26.69 10.40 -17.35
C GLN A 186 28.05 9.71 -17.39
N PRO A 187 28.41 9.02 -18.49
CA PRO A 187 29.74 8.49 -18.64
C PRO A 187 30.73 9.67 -18.58
N MET A 188 31.71 9.57 -17.68
CA MET A 188 32.86 10.47 -17.64
C MET A 188 33.71 10.29 -18.90
#